data_AF-A0A379GAE8-F1
#
_entry.id   AF-A0A379GAE8-F1
#
_cell.length_a   1.000
_cell.length_b   1.000
_cell.length_c   1.000
_cell.angle_alpha   90.00
_cell.angle_beta   90.00
_cell.angle_gamma   90.00
#
_symmetry.space_group_name_H-M   'P 1'
#
loop_
_entity.id
_entity.type
_entity.pdbx_description
1 polymer ?
#
loop_
_entity_poly.entity_id
_entity_poly.type
_entity_poly.pdbx_seq_one_letter_code
_entity_poly.pdbx_strand_id
1 'polypeptide(L)'
;MIVKDILCRNEDIDYGLNVIFKLDDNTFLLFDSIGFSFVEKANLLDNKWKHCSYWKNKSQINGIYEDELTAYFVVFSNGDILYIYQSISGDEKIRQEMRFILPNDSDYNDIISYMNEDWIDVWYSKTGSINRIIFRSGDKTHK
;
A
#
# COMPACT_ATOMS: atom_id res chain seq x y z
N MET A 1 -8.24 -8.89 -7.15
CA MET A 1 -7.19 -8.20 -7.90
C MET A 1 -5.91 -9.03 -7.81
N ILE A 2 -5.41 -9.58 -8.92
CA ILE A 2 -4.16 -10.36 -8.89
C ILE A 2 -3.01 -9.41 -9.20
N VAL A 3 -2.01 -9.40 -8.33
CA VAL A 3 -0.82 -8.58 -8.51
C VAL A 3 0.16 -9.36 -9.39
N LYS A 4 0.55 -8.74 -10.51
CA LYS A 4 1.54 -9.30 -11.44
C LYS A 4 2.95 -8.88 -11.07
N ASP A 5 3.13 -7.67 -10.57
CA ASP A 5 4.41 -7.04 -10.30
C ASP A 5 4.24 -5.89 -9.30
N ILE A 6 5.27 -5.61 -8.53
CA ILE A 6 5.32 -4.46 -7.62
C ILE A 6 6.55 -3.65 -7.99
N LEU A 7 6.34 -2.37 -8.27
CA LEU A 7 7.40 -1.43 -8.54
C LEU A 7 7.51 -0.43 -7.40
N CYS A 8 8.73 -0.06 -7.04
CA CYS A 8 8.99 0.98 -6.06
C CYS A 8 9.89 2.06 -6.65
N ARG A 9 9.68 3.29 -6.18
CA ARG A 9 10.55 4.43 -6.39
C ARG A 9 10.68 5.14 -5.05
N ASN A 10 11.90 5.43 -4.65
CA ASN A 10 12.18 6.15 -3.41
C ASN A 10 13.06 7.36 -3.74
N GLU A 11 12.51 8.55 -3.57
CA GLU A 11 13.22 9.82 -3.73
C GLU A 11 13.78 10.24 -2.37
N ASP A 12 14.99 10.82 -2.33
CA ASP A 12 15.66 11.26 -1.09
C ASP A 12 15.06 12.58 -0.56
N ILE A 13 13.76 12.54 -0.26
CA ILE A 13 12.93 13.63 0.28
C ILE A 13 11.95 13.04 1.30
N ASP A 14 11.39 13.89 2.15
CA ASP A 14 10.31 13.47 3.06
C ASP A 14 9.14 12.92 2.24
N TYR A 15 8.62 11.76 2.67
CA TYR A 15 7.54 11.05 1.97
C TYR A 15 7.85 10.72 0.50
N GLY A 16 9.12 10.45 0.17
CA GLY A 16 9.56 10.18 -1.19
C GLY A 16 9.25 8.77 -1.74
N LEU A 17 8.54 7.92 -1.00
CA LEU A 17 8.26 6.54 -1.41
C LEU A 17 6.97 6.46 -2.23
N ASN A 18 7.09 5.95 -3.45
CA ASN A 18 5.95 5.54 -4.25
C ASN A 18 6.00 4.04 -4.53
N VAL A 19 4.85 3.37 -4.44
CA VAL A 19 4.70 1.94 -4.72
C VAL A 19 3.59 1.73 -5.75
N ILE A 20 3.88 1.01 -6.82
CA ILE A 20 2.92 0.66 -7.86
C ILE A 20 2.71 -0.85 -7.88
N PHE A 21 1.47 -1.27 -7.77
CA PHE A 21 1.04 -2.63 -8.01
C PHE A 21 0.50 -2.73 -9.44
N LYS A 22 1.12 -3.55 -10.27
CA LYS A 22 0.59 -3.87 -11.60
C LYS A 22 -0.43 -5.00 -11.46
N LEU A 23 -1.68 -4.73 -11.84
CA LEU A 23 -2.78 -5.68 -11.68
C LEU A 23 -3.02 -6.48 -12.97
N ASP A 24 -3.79 -7.56 -12.86
CA ASP A 24 -3.98 -8.51 -13.94
C ASP A 24 -4.84 -8.02 -15.10
N ASP A 25 -5.72 -7.07 -14.82
CA ASP A 25 -6.61 -6.37 -15.75
C ASP A 25 -5.99 -5.14 -16.44
N ASN A 26 -4.66 -4.95 -16.29
CA ASN A 26 -3.90 -3.78 -16.75
C ASN A 26 -4.24 -2.46 -16.03
N THR A 27 -4.94 -2.52 -14.89
CA THR A 27 -5.02 -1.39 -13.96
C THR A 27 -3.79 -1.36 -13.06
N PHE A 28 -3.55 -0.20 -12.45
CA PHE A 28 -2.45 0.01 -11.51
C PHE A 28 -3.02 0.56 -10.21
N LEU A 29 -2.50 0.08 -9.09
CA LEU A 29 -2.77 0.65 -7.77
C LEU A 29 -1.49 1.35 -7.32
N LEU A 30 -1.54 2.67 -7.23
CA LEU A 30 -0.45 3.54 -6.82
C LEU A 30 -0.64 3.91 -5.35
N PHE A 31 0.41 3.74 -4.55
CA PHE A 31 0.59 4.36 -3.23
C PHE A 31 1.65 5.46 -3.35
N ASP A 32 1.37 6.63 -2.79
CA ASP A 32 2.27 7.78 -2.72
C ASP A 32 2.21 8.45 -1.33
N SER A 33 2.73 9.67 -1.23
CA SER A 33 2.76 10.43 0.03
C SER A 33 1.40 10.86 0.57
N ILE A 34 0.35 10.84 -0.26
CA ILE A 34 -0.98 11.37 0.06
C ILE A 34 -1.99 10.23 0.27
N GLY A 35 -1.75 9.09 -0.37
CA GLY A 35 -2.50 7.86 -0.08
C GLY A 35 -2.39 6.87 -1.22
N PHE A 36 -3.51 6.23 -1.58
CA PHE A 36 -3.54 5.33 -2.74
C PHE A 36 -4.69 5.61 -3.71
N SER A 37 -4.45 5.28 -4.99
CA SER A 37 -5.44 5.43 -6.05
C SER A 37 -5.29 4.39 -7.15
N PHE A 38 -6.40 4.05 -7.80
CA PHE A 38 -6.39 3.30 -9.04
C PHE A 38 -6.12 4.22 -10.21
N VAL A 39 -5.18 3.84 -11.07
CA VAL A 39 -4.77 4.63 -12.23
C VAL A 39 -4.74 3.75 -13.47
N GLU A 40 -5.21 4.30 -14.59
CA GLU A 40 -5.09 3.67 -15.90
C GLU A 40 -3.66 3.74 -16.42
N LYS A 41 -3.30 2.83 -17.33
CA LYS A 41 -1.97 2.71 -17.92
C LYS A 41 -1.59 3.95 -18.75
N ALA A 42 -1.07 5.00 -18.13
CA ALA A 42 -0.50 6.13 -18.88
C ALA A 42 0.62 6.84 -18.11
N ASN A 43 1.79 6.91 -18.73
CA ASN A 43 2.95 7.79 -18.43
C ASN A 43 3.65 7.72 -17.05
N LEU A 44 3.20 6.91 -16.10
CA LEU A 44 3.85 6.81 -14.78
C LEU A 44 5.24 6.16 -14.83
N LEU A 45 5.45 5.21 -15.75
CA LEU A 45 6.62 4.34 -15.75
C LEU A 45 7.76 4.95 -16.57
N ASP A 46 8.64 5.69 -15.89
CA ASP A 46 9.97 6.03 -16.37
C ASP A 46 11.00 4.96 -15.96
N ASN A 47 12.28 5.20 -16.27
CA ASN A 47 13.38 4.29 -15.94
C ASN A 47 13.81 4.32 -14.46
N LYS A 48 13.18 5.13 -13.60
CA LYS A 48 13.53 5.25 -12.18
C LYS A 48 12.82 4.21 -11.32
N TRP A 49 11.75 3.61 -11.83
CA TRP A 49 11.04 2.54 -11.13
C TRP A 49 11.89 1.27 -11.08
N LYS A 50 11.94 0.66 -9.90
CA LYS A 50 12.64 -0.60 -9.66
C LYS A 50 11.62 -1.67 -9.32
N HIS A 51 11.85 -2.88 -9.82
CA HIS A 51 11.10 -4.04 -9.37
C HIS A 51 11.39 -4.29 -7.89
N CYS A 52 10.33 -4.53 -7.12
CA CYS A 52 10.46 -4.93 -5.74
C CYS A 52 11.09 -6.34 -5.68
N SER A 53 12.32 -6.43 -5.18
CA SER A 53 13.07 -7.69 -5.11
C SER A 53 12.43 -8.76 -4.23
N TYR A 54 11.59 -8.35 -3.27
CA TYR A 54 10.85 -9.26 -2.40
C TYR A 54 9.62 -9.87 -3.08
N TRP A 55 9.10 -9.23 -4.13
CA TRP A 55 7.95 -9.75 -4.86
C TRP A 55 8.37 -10.88 -5.80
N LYS A 56 8.03 -12.12 -5.43
CA LYS A 56 8.45 -13.32 -6.18
C LYS A 56 7.32 -14.02 -6.94
N ASN A 57 6.11 -13.99 -6.40
CA ASN A 57 4.98 -14.77 -6.90
C ASN A 57 3.76 -13.90 -7.11
N LYS A 58 2.94 -14.23 -8.11
CA LYS A 58 1.63 -13.60 -8.28
C LYS A 58 0.75 -13.99 -7.09
N SER A 59 0.23 -13.00 -6.39
CA SER A 59 -0.71 -13.19 -5.28
C SER A 59 -1.90 -12.26 -5.46
N GLN A 60 -3.05 -12.67 -4.94
CA GLN A 60 -4.23 -11.84 -4.93
C GLN A 60 -4.22 -10.92 -3.71
N ILE A 61 -4.63 -9.66 -3.87
CA ILE A 61 -4.94 -8.79 -2.73
C ILE A 61 -6.28 -9.26 -2.13
N ASN A 62 -6.26 -9.56 -0.84
CA ASN A 62 -7.43 -9.93 -0.04
C ASN A 62 -7.95 -8.76 0.80
N GLY A 63 -7.10 -7.79 1.16
CA GLY A 63 -7.50 -6.62 1.92
C GLY A 63 -6.52 -5.45 1.81
N ILE A 64 -7.05 -4.23 1.97
CA ILE A 64 -6.27 -3.00 2.11
C ILE A 64 -6.84 -2.25 3.32
N TYR A 65 -5.96 -1.92 4.26
CA TYR A 65 -6.29 -1.27 5.53
C TYR A 65 -5.44 0.00 5.69
N GLU A 66 -5.98 1.02 6.33
CA GLU A 66 -5.33 2.31 6.55
C GLU A 66 -5.39 2.73 8.02
N ASP A 67 -4.27 3.24 8.51
CA ASP A 67 -4.12 3.89 9.81
C ASP A 67 -3.87 5.39 9.59
N GLU A 68 -4.87 6.22 9.93
CA GLU A 68 -4.83 7.69 10.01
C GLU A 68 -3.89 8.43 9.01
N LEU A 69 -3.85 7.99 7.73
CA LEU A 69 -2.95 8.51 6.67
C LEU A 69 -1.44 8.28 6.90
N THR A 70 -1.05 7.52 7.93
CA THR A 70 0.35 7.26 8.29
C THR A 70 0.83 5.89 7.82
N ALA A 71 -0.08 4.92 7.68
CA ALA A 71 0.28 3.59 7.24
C ALA A 71 -0.80 2.86 6.44
N TYR A 72 -0.36 1.94 5.60
CA TYR A 72 -1.19 1.03 4.83
C TYR A 72 -0.75 -0.42 5.00
N PHE A 73 -1.73 -1.32 5.10
CA PHE A 73 -1.52 -2.77 5.09
C PHE A 73 -2.18 -3.37 3.86
N VAL A 74 -1.38 -3.97 2.97
CA VAL A 74 -1.88 -4.72 1.82
C VAL A 74 -1.73 -6.20 2.10
N VAL A 75 -2.86 -6.87 2.35
CA VAL A 75 -2.91 -8.28 2.73
C VAL A 75 -3.06 -9.14 1.48
N PHE A 76 -2.12 -10.06 1.28
CA PHE A 76 -2.12 -10.97 0.13
C PHE A 76 -2.74 -12.33 0.48
N SER A 77 -3.20 -13.05 -0.55
CA SER A 77 -3.85 -14.36 -0.42
C SER A 77 -2.97 -15.47 0.14
N ASN A 78 -1.65 -15.30 0.08
CA ASN A 78 -0.67 -16.22 0.64
C ASN A 78 -0.32 -15.90 2.11
N GLY A 79 -0.98 -14.91 2.72
CA GLY A 79 -0.77 -14.51 4.12
C GLY A 79 0.29 -13.43 4.31
N ASP A 80 1.09 -13.13 3.29
CA ASP A 80 2.05 -12.02 3.33
C ASP A 80 1.31 -10.69 3.46
N ILE A 81 1.97 -9.72 4.12
CA ILE A 81 1.48 -8.35 4.25
C ILE A 81 2.55 -7.41 3.72
N LEU A 82 2.19 -6.51 2.80
CA LEU A 82 3.01 -5.33 2.56
C LEU A 82 2.58 -4.23 3.54
N TYR A 83 3.47 -3.89 4.46
CA TYR A 83 3.29 -2.78 5.39
C TYR A 83 4.03 -1.56 4.86
N ILE A 84 3.29 -0.49 4.54
CA ILE A 84 3.83 0.80 4.11
C ILE A 84 3.59 1.77 5.27
N TYR A 85 4.63 2.40 5.81
CA TYR A 85 4.52 3.20 7.03
C TYR A 85 5.50 4.36 7.06
N GLN A 86 5.24 5.32 7.92
CA GLN A 86 6.16 6.42 8.21
C GLN A 86 7.09 6.05 9.37
N SER A 87 8.37 6.36 9.23
CA SER A 87 9.37 6.25 10.28
C SER A 87 10.08 7.58 10.48
N ILE A 88 10.50 7.86 11.71
CA ILE A 88 11.36 8.99 12.01
C ILE A 88 12.78 8.47 12.11
N SER A 89 13.66 8.93 11.21
CA SER A 89 15.07 8.60 11.28
C SER A 89 15.81 9.48 12.29
N GLY A 90 17.01 9.05 12.70
CA GLY A 90 17.81 9.76 13.72
C GLY A 90 18.28 11.17 13.31
N ASP A 91 18.04 11.58 12.06
CA ASP A 91 18.22 12.94 11.55
C ASP A 91 16.91 13.77 11.58
N GLU A 92 15.91 13.32 12.33
CA GLU A 92 14.58 13.95 12.50
C GLU A 92 13.77 14.07 11.20
N LYS A 93 14.15 13.34 10.15
CA LYS A 93 13.39 13.27 8.90
C LYS A 93 12.30 12.22 8.98
N ILE A 94 11.18 12.49 8.32
CA ILE A 94 10.08 11.54 8.17
C ILE A 94 10.27 10.80 6.85
N ARG A 95 10.52 9.49 6.94
CA ARG A 95 10.71 8.62 5.79
C ARG A 95 9.51 7.71 5.66
N GLN A 96 8.98 7.62 4.45
CA GLN A 96 8.08 6.52 4.12
C GLN A 96 8.89 5.28 3.78
N GLU A 97 8.56 4.20 4.46
CA GLU A 97 9.18 2.89 4.31
C GLU A 97 8.15 1.87 3.87
N MET A 98 8.64 0.76 3.35
CA MET A 98 7.83 -0.42 3.10
C MET A 98 8.56 -1.69 3.52
N ARG A 99 7.83 -2.63 4.09
CA ARG A 99 8.35 -3.93 4.50
C ARG A 99 7.34 -5.02 4.20
N PHE A 100 7.83 -6.15 3.69
CA PHE A 100 7.04 -7.38 3.67
C PHE A 100 7.11 -8.04 5.04
N ILE A 101 5.95 -8.28 5.64
CA ILE A 101 5.80 -9.04 6.88
C ILE A 101 5.27 -10.42 6.48
N LEU A 102 6.09 -11.44 6.73
CA LEU A 102 5.80 -12.82 6.37
C LEU A 102 5.18 -13.55 7.56
N PRO A 103 4.32 -14.58 7.34
CA PRO A 103 3.70 -15.34 8.44
C PRO A 103 4.67 -15.96 9.46
N ASN A 104 5.93 -16.14 9.09
CA ASN A 104 6.98 -16.69 9.95
C ASN A 104 7.86 -15.62 10.60
N ASP A 105 7.63 -14.33 10.33
CA ASP A 105 8.35 -13.24 10.97
C ASP A 105 7.90 -13.11 12.43
N SER A 106 8.82 -12.76 13.32
CA SER A 106 8.56 -12.67 14.76
C SER A 106 7.49 -11.64 15.13
N ASP A 107 7.37 -10.58 14.34
CA ASP A 107 6.45 -9.46 14.52
C ASP A 107 5.13 -9.60 13.75
N TYR A 108 4.91 -10.73 13.06
CA TYR A 108 3.69 -10.92 12.26
C TYR A 108 2.40 -10.77 13.06
N ASN A 109 2.34 -11.39 14.24
CA ASN A 109 1.14 -11.34 15.09
C ASN A 109 0.87 -9.95 15.66
N ASP A 110 1.94 -9.19 15.94
CA ASP A 110 1.81 -7.82 16.44
C ASP A 110 1.25 -6.92 15.33
N ILE A 111 1.75 -7.05 14.10
CA ILE A 111 1.23 -6.35 12.92
C ILE A 111 -0.23 -6.72 12.64
N ILE A 112 -0.59 -8.01 12.73
CA ILE A 112 -1.97 -8.45 12.58
C ILE A 112 -2.87 -7.86 13.68
N SER A 113 -2.41 -7.86 14.93
CA SER A 113 -3.18 -7.28 16.04
C SER A 113 -3.43 -5.80 15.80
N TYR A 114 -2.37 -5.06 15.46
CA TYR A 114 -2.44 -3.64 15.14
C TYR A 114 -3.43 -3.38 13.99
N MET A 115 -3.29 -4.08 12.87
CA MET A 115 -4.14 -3.93 11.68
C MET A 115 -5.64 -4.16 11.95
N ASN A 116 -6.00 -4.89 13.01
CA ASN A 116 -7.39 -5.18 13.39
C ASN A 116 -7.92 -4.29 14.51
N GLU A 117 -7.20 -3.24 14.89
CA GLU A 117 -7.70 -2.23 15.83
C GLU A 117 -8.89 -1.45 15.24
N ASP A 118 -9.82 -1.04 16.10
CA ASP A 118 -11.11 -0.44 15.71
C ASP A 118 -10.97 0.89 14.94
N TRP A 119 -9.85 1.59 15.13
CA TRP A 119 -9.57 2.89 14.53
C TRP A 119 -8.84 2.78 13.17
N ILE A 120 -8.58 1.56 12.70
CA ILE A 120 -8.04 1.31 11.36
C ILE A 120 -9.18 1.14 10.36
N ASP A 121 -9.12 1.90 9.27
CA ASP A 121 -10.12 1.89 8.22
C ASP A 121 -9.88 0.74 7.22
N VAL A 122 -10.93 -0.04 6.95
CA VAL A 122 -10.92 -1.11 5.94
C VAL A 122 -11.39 -0.55 4.60
N TRP A 123 -10.47 -0.33 3.68
CA TRP A 123 -10.78 0.19 2.34
C TRP A 123 -11.17 -0.89 1.34
N TYR A 124 -10.59 -2.08 1.47
CA TYR A 124 -10.90 -3.22 0.61
C TYR A 124 -10.88 -4.50 1.43
N SER A 125 -11.87 -5.38 1.18
CA SER A 125 -11.90 -6.74 1.69
C SER A 125 -12.54 -7.68 0.67
N LYS A 126 -11.94 -8.85 0.47
CA LYS A 126 -12.47 -9.90 -0.41
C LYS A 126 -13.62 -10.70 0.22
N THR A 127 -13.73 -10.73 1.55
CA THR A 127 -14.62 -11.65 2.29
C THR A 127 -15.93 -11.05 2.80
N GLY A 128 -16.19 -9.73 2.65
CA GLY A 128 -17.39 -9.10 3.21
C GLY A 128 -17.76 -7.72 2.63
N SER A 129 -19.00 -7.29 2.89
CA SER A 129 -19.64 -6.07 2.38
C SER A 129 -18.80 -4.81 2.62
N ILE A 130 -18.42 -4.19 1.51
CA ILE A 130 -17.57 -3.00 1.40
C ILE A 130 -18.18 -1.84 2.19
N ASN A 131 -17.47 -1.34 3.21
CA ASN A 131 -17.62 0.06 3.58
C ASN A 131 -16.88 0.89 2.53
N ARG A 132 -17.67 1.44 1.61
CA ARG A 132 -17.38 2.64 0.83
C ARG A 132 -15.97 2.72 0.17
N ILE A 133 -15.84 2.12 -1.02
CA ILE A 133 -14.91 2.67 -2.04
C ILE A 133 -15.47 4.05 -2.44
N ILE A 134 -15.14 5.10 -1.67
CA ILE A 134 -15.42 6.48 -2.10
C ILE A 134 -14.30 6.90 -3.03
N PHE A 135 -14.60 6.92 -4.33
CA PHE A 135 -13.89 7.76 -5.27
C PHE A 135 -13.94 9.21 -4.76
N ARG A 136 -12.82 9.77 -4.29
CA ARG A 136 -12.64 11.22 -4.24
C ARG A 136 -11.75 11.66 -5.40
N SER A 137 -12.30 11.55 -6.61
CA SER A 137 -11.94 12.49 -7.67
C SER A 137 -12.96 13.63 -7.60
N GLY A 138 -12.55 14.76 -7.02
CA GLY A 138 -13.31 16.02 -7.04
C GLY A 138 -14.52 16.08 -6.10
N ASP A 139 -14.35 16.70 -4.94
CA ASP A 139 -15.28 17.76 -4.52
C ASP A 139 -14.61 18.62 -3.46
N LYS A 140 -13.92 19.65 -3.96
CA LYS A 140 -13.77 20.90 -3.22
C LYS A 140 -15.16 21.54 -3.16
N THR A 141 -15.88 21.34 -2.07
CA THR A 141 -16.85 22.36 -1.65
C THR A 141 -16.73 22.58 -0.16
N HIS A 142 -16.15 23.74 0.14
CA HIS A 142 -16.28 24.47 1.40
C HIS A 142 -17.71 24.39 1.93
N LYS A 143 -17.82 24.14 3.23
CA LYS A 143 -18.73 24.88 4.11
C LYS A 143 -17.97 25.25 5.38
#